data_AF-A0A812R233-F1
#
_entry.id   AF-A0A812R233-F1
#
_cell.length_a   1.000
_cell.length_b   1.000
_cell.length_c   1.000
_cell.angle_alpha   90.00
_cell.angle_beta   90.00
_cell.angle_gamma   90.00
#
_symmetry.space_group_name_H-M   'P 1'
#
loop_
_entity.id
_entity.type
_entity.pdbx_description
1 polymer ?
#
loop_
_entity_poly.entity_id
_entity_poly.type
_entity_poly.pdbx_seq_one_letter_code
_entity_poly.pdbx_strand_id
1 'polypeptide(L)'
;MGGHQRFFHPNWFSRYIWGIIASVNLGGFLADQQYGIDRTKNPNIMWPWWHEIMRKKEKGEIPMEMPGYMLAKFRNESEERWTAERSHEFEEYLSTMGAEE
;
A
#
# COMPACT_ATOMS: atom_id res chain seq x y z
N MET A 1 -37.00 -25.24 -44.54
CA MET A 1 -36.29 -25.65 -43.31
C MET A 1 -34.96 -24.92 -43.29
N GLY A 2 -34.90 -23.71 -42.73
CA GLY A 2 -33.73 -22.83 -42.85
C GLY A 2 -33.37 -22.20 -41.50
N GLY A 3 -32.09 -22.32 -41.12
CA GLY A 3 -31.54 -21.68 -39.93
C GLY A 3 -30.59 -22.60 -39.18
N HIS A 4 -29.43 -22.94 -39.75
CA HIS A 4 -28.44 -23.85 -39.11
C HIS A 4 -27.03 -23.27 -38.97
N GLN A 5 -26.80 -21.98 -39.22
CA GLN A 5 -25.51 -21.36 -38.91
C GLN A 5 -25.73 -19.94 -38.39
N ARG A 6 -25.81 -19.80 -37.06
CA ARG A 6 -25.63 -18.51 -36.38
C ARG A 6 -24.13 -18.36 -36.10
N PHE A 7 -23.51 -17.30 -36.63
CA PHE A 7 -22.09 -16.99 -36.36
C PHE A 7 -21.82 -16.73 -34.87
N PHE A 8 -22.83 -16.22 -34.15
CA PHE A 8 -22.75 -15.96 -32.71
C PHE A 8 -23.72 -16.86 -31.96
N HIS A 9 -23.20 -17.56 -30.94
CA HIS A 9 -24.03 -18.35 -30.02
C HIS A 9 -25.07 -17.43 -29.35
N PRO A 10 -26.33 -17.87 -29.12
CA PRO A 10 -27.37 -17.03 -28.52
C PRO A 10 -26.97 -16.40 -27.17
N ASN A 11 -26.13 -17.12 -26.42
CA ASN A 11 -25.58 -16.67 -25.14
C ASN A 11 -24.11 -16.24 -25.24
N TRP A 12 -23.66 -15.74 -26.40
CA TRP A 12 -22.28 -15.32 -26.64
C TRP A 12 -21.78 -14.41 -25.51
N PHE A 13 -22.49 -13.32 -25.23
CA PHE A 13 -22.10 -12.35 -24.21
C PHE A 13 -21.89 -13.00 -22.83
N SER A 14 -22.89 -13.71 -22.31
CA SER A 14 -22.81 -14.34 -20.98
C SER A 14 -21.67 -15.37 -20.90
N ARG A 15 -21.52 -16.20 -21.95
CA ARG A 15 -20.46 -17.24 -21.98
C ARG A 15 -19.06 -16.64 -21.96
N TYR A 16 -18.81 -15.58 -22.72
CA TYR A 16 -17.48 -14.97 -22.78
C TYR A 16 -17.20 -14.08 -21.56
N ILE A 17 -18.18 -13.33 -21.05
CA ILE A 17 -17.97 -12.51 -19.84
C ILE A 17 -17.72 -13.41 -18.62
N TRP A 18 -18.60 -14.38 -18.35
CA TRP A 18 -18.40 -15.29 -17.22
C TRP A 18 -17.22 -16.23 -17.42
N GLY A 19 -16.95 -16.63 -18.67
CA GLY A 19 -15.76 -17.39 -19.03
C GLY A 19 -14.47 -16.62 -18.74
N ILE A 20 -14.41 -15.33 -19.08
CA ILE A 20 -13.25 -14.46 -18.79
C ILE A 20 -13.09 -14.29 -17.28
N ILE A 21 -14.16 -13.97 -16.55
CA ILE A 21 -14.12 -13.82 -15.08
C ILE A 21 -13.63 -15.12 -14.42
N ALA A 22 -14.16 -16.27 -14.82
CA ALA A 22 -13.74 -17.56 -14.31
C ALA A 22 -12.27 -17.85 -14.65
N SER A 23 -11.83 -17.53 -15.87
CA SER A 23 -10.45 -17.74 -16.32
C SER A 23 -9.44 -16.89 -15.56
N VAL A 24 -9.76 -15.62 -15.28
CA VAL A 24 -8.91 -14.73 -14.47
C VAL A 24 -8.76 -15.27 -13.05
N ASN A 25 -9.85 -15.71 -12.43
CA ASN A 25 -9.81 -16.29 -11.08
C ASN A 25 -9.00 -17.59 -11.04
N LEU A 26 -9.20 -18.48 -12.03
CA LEU A 26 -8.44 -19.73 -12.12
C LEU A 26 -6.95 -19.47 -12.39
N GLY A 27 -6.62 -18.51 -13.26
CA GLY A 27 -5.24 -18.10 -13.52
C GLY A 27 -4.55 -17.55 -12.27
N GLY A 28 -5.25 -16.72 -11.49
CA GLY A 28 -4.76 -16.25 -10.19
C GLY A 28 -4.52 -17.40 -9.21
N PHE A 29 -5.45 -18.35 -9.11
CA PHE A 29 -5.29 -19.52 -8.25
C PHE A 29 -4.10 -20.40 -8.66
N LEU A 30 -3.94 -20.68 -9.95
CA LEU A 30 -2.80 -21.47 -10.46
C LEU A 30 -1.47 -20.75 -10.22
N ALA A 31 -1.42 -19.43 -10.43
CA ALA A 31 -0.24 -18.64 -10.13
C ALA A 31 0.13 -18.72 -8.64
N ASP A 32 -0.84 -18.64 -7.74
CA ASP A 32 -0.59 -18.77 -6.30
C ASP A 32 -0.03 -20.16 -5.96
N GLN A 33 -0.59 -21.23 -6.54
CA GLN A 33 -0.11 -22.59 -6.31
C GLN A 33 1.27 -22.85 -6.90
N GLN A 34 1.58 -22.28 -8.07
CA GLN A 34 2.87 -22.46 -8.75
C GLN A 34 4.00 -21.63 -8.15
N TYR A 35 3.72 -20.37 -7.82
CA TYR A 35 4.74 -19.42 -7.35
C TYR A 35 4.75 -19.25 -5.83
N GLY A 36 3.84 -19.92 -5.11
CA GLY A 36 3.78 -19.85 -3.64
C GLY A 36 3.47 -18.44 -3.14
N ILE A 37 2.73 -17.64 -3.91
CA ILE A 37 2.39 -16.26 -3.54
C ILE A 37 1.43 -16.34 -2.34
N ASP A 38 1.95 -15.97 -1.18
CA ASP A 38 1.14 -15.92 0.02
C ASP A 38 0.12 -14.77 -0.08
N ARG A 39 -1.17 -15.12 -0.03
CA ARG A 39 -2.28 -14.15 -0.02
C ARG A 39 -2.52 -13.59 1.39
N THR A 40 -1.79 -14.05 2.41
CA THR A 40 -1.81 -13.36 3.69
C THR A 40 -1.29 -11.95 3.49
N LYS A 41 -2.09 -10.96 3.90
CA LYS A 41 -1.61 -9.59 4.03
C LYS A 41 -0.63 -9.58 5.18
N ASN A 42 0.64 -9.87 4.92
CA ASN A 42 1.68 -9.73 5.93
C ASN A 42 1.85 -8.23 6.19
N PRO A 43 1.41 -7.72 7.35
CA PRO A 43 1.48 -6.30 7.62
C PRO A 43 2.93 -5.84 7.58
N ASN A 44 3.92 -6.68 7.90
CA ASN A 44 5.33 -6.30 7.90
C ASN A 44 5.92 -6.12 6.49
N ILE A 45 5.32 -6.74 5.46
CA ILE A 45 5.74 -6.56 4.06
C ILE A 45 5.07 -5.34 3.46
N MET A 46 3.81 -5.09 3.85
CA MET A 46 3.11 -3.89 3.44
C MET A 46 3.65 -2.71 4.28
N TRP A 47 4.12 -1.63 3.65
CA TRP A 47 4.59 -0.43 4.37
C TRP A 47 5.89 -0.63 5.21
N PRO A 48 6.97 -1.17 4.62
CA PRO A 48 8.22 -1.43 5.35
C PRO A 48 8.80 -0.17 6.02
N TRP A 49 8.65 0.99 5.37
CA TRP A 49 9.10 2.28 5.90
C TRP A 49 8.37 2.69 7.19
N TRP A 50 7.06 2.41 7.28
CA TRP A 50 6.25 2.77 8.46
C TRP A 50 6.59 1.87 9.66
N HIS A 51 6.81 0.58 9.42
CA HIS A 51 7.26 -0.36 10.45
C HIS A 51 8.66 -0.06 10.96
N GLU A 52 9.50 0.55 10.14
CA GLU A 52 10.80 1.05 10.57
C GLU A 52 10.62 2.22 11.55
N ILE A 53 9.80 3.22 11.19
CA ILE A 53 9.49 4.36 12.06
C ILE A 53 8.90 3.91 13.39
N MET A 54 7.95 2.98 13.38
CA MET A 54 7.33 2.46 14.60
C MET A 54 8.34 1.73 15.49
N ARG A 55 9.24 0.93 14.90
CA ARG A 55 10.33 0.30 15.67
C ARG A 55 11.31 1.32 16.24
N LYS A 56 11.62 2.40 15.52
CA LYS A 56 12.44 3.49 16.04
C LYS A 56 11.76 4.22 17.20
N LYS A 57 10.43 4.42 17.14
CA LYS A 57 9.64 4.94 18.26
C LYS A 57 9.64 4.02 19.47
N GLU A 58 9.46 2.72 19.28
CA GLU A 58 9.50 1.72 20.37
C GLU A 58 10.88 1.67 21.04
N LYS A 59 11.95 1.85 20.28
CA LYS A 59 13.32 1.95 20.81
C LYS A 59 13.62 3.28 21.51
N GLY A 60 12.74 4.28 21.40
CA GLY A 60 12.97 5.62 21.91
C GLY A 60 13.92 6.47 21.06
N GLU A 61 14.27 6.02 19.85
CA GLU A 61 15.06 6.81 18.90
C GLU A 61 14.23 7.99 18.38
N ILE A 62 12.91 7.81 18.17
CA ILE A 62 11.97 8.86 17.77
C ILE A 62 10.99 9.11 18.91
N PRO A 63 10.68 10.37 19.26
CA PRO A 63 9.64 10.68 20.23
C PRO A 63 8.29 10.05 19.83
N MET A 64 7.64 9.34 20.78
CA MET A 64 6.43 8.55 20.50
C MET A 64 5.30 9.42 19.92
N GLU A 65 5.15 10.64 20.43
CA GLU A 65 4.11 11.59 20.02
C GLU A 65 4.44 12.35 18.73
N MET A 66 5.65 12.19 18.18
CA MET A 66 6.03 12.86 16.95
C MET A 66 5.18 12.34 15.77
N PRO A 67 4.45 13.19 15.05
CA PRO A 67 3.64 12.75 13.93
C PRO A 67 4.50 12.39 12.71
N GLY A 68 4.02 11.42 11.92
CA GLY A 68 4.79 10.83 10.82
C GLY A 68 5.18 11.77 9.67
N TYR A 69 4.44 12.88 9.47
CA TYR A 69 4.79 13.87 8.44
C TYR A 69 6.04 14.69 8.78
N MET A 70 6.44 14.74 10.06
CA MET A 70 7.70 15.37 10.48
C MET A 70 8.93 14.62 9.97
N LEU A 71 8.75 13.35 9.58
CA LEU A 71 9.79 12.47 9.04
C LEU A 71 9.78 12.44 7.50
N ALA A 72 8.84 13.15 6.86
CA ALA A 72 8.74 13.20 5.41
C ALA A 72 9.73 14.21 4.82
N LYS A 73 10.36 13.84 3.70
CA LYS A 73 11.33 14.70 3.00
C LYS A 73 10.71 15.99 2.44
N PHE A 74 9.44 15.93 2.07
CA PHE A 74 8.70 17.06 1.49
C PHE A 74 7.62 17.48 2.48
N ARG A 75 7.66 18.73 2.91
CA ARG A 75 6.68 19.33 3.82
C ARG A 75 5.76 20.24 3.02
N ASN A 76 4.47 20.19 3.31
CA ASN A 76 3.51 21.16 2.79
C ASN A 76 3.38 22.35 3.77
N GLU A 77 2.81 23.47 3.32
CA GLU A 77 2.70 24.70 4.12
C GLU A 77 1.95 24.47 5.45
N SER A 78 0.90 23.64 5.43
CA SER A 78 0.12 23.31 6.62
C SER A 78 0.95 22.55 7.66
N GLU A 79 1.79 21.62 7.21
CA GLU A 79 2.73 20.88 8.07
C GLU A 79 3.80 21.80 8.63
N GLU A 80 4.36 22.71 7.83
CA GLU A 80 5.35 23.68 8.30
C GLU A 80 4.80 24.61 9.39
N ARG A 81 3.55 25.08 9.24
CA ARG A 81 2.86 25.87 10.27
C ARG A 81 2.67 25.07 11.55
N TRP A 82 2.22 23.82 11.44
CA TRP A 82 2.05 22.94 12.58
C TRP A 82 3.38 22.64 13.29
N THR A 83 4.45 22.40 12.52
CA THR A 83 5.80 22.25 13.03
C THR A 83 6.26 23.50 13.78
N ALA A 84 6.03 24.69 13.23
CA ALA A 84 6.44 25.94 13.85
C ALA A 84 5.73 26.21 15.19
N GLU A 85 4.46 25.82 15.32
CA GLU A 85 3.70 25.95 16.57
C GLU A 85 4.20 25.03 17.68
N ARG A 86 4.77 23.87 17.31
CA ARG A 86 5.13 22.78 18.24
C ARG A 86 6.61 22.41 18.20
N SER A 87 7.43 23.25 17.58
CA SER A 87 8.87 23.01 17.41
C SER A 87 9.58 22.85 18.75
N HIS A 88 9.11 23.57 19.77
CA HIS A 88 9.59 23.50 21.15
C HIS A 88 9.36 22.13 21.82
N GLU A 89 8.34 21.35 21.40
CA GLU A 89 8.05 20.03 21.97
C GLU A 89 9.04 18.95 21.48
N PHE A 90 9.67 19.18 20.32
CA PHE A 90 10.53 18.20 19.65
C PHE A 90 11.91 18.77 19.30
N GLU A 91 12.30 19.89 19.91
CA GLU A 91 13.48 20.68 19.58
C GLU A 91 14.77 19.86 19.64
N GLU A 92 14.93 19.05 20.69
CA GLU A 92 16.09 18.17 20.91
C GLU A 92 16.26 17.15 19.76
N TYR A 93 15.18 16.52 19.34
CA TYR A 93 15.20 15.53 18.27
C TYR A 93 15.39 16.17 16.89
N LEU A 94 14.71 17.30 16.62
CA LEU A 94 14.83 18.04 15.36
C LEU A 94 16.25 18.61 15.15
N SER A 95 16.89 19.09 16.23
CA SER A 95 18.28 19.53 16.23
C SER A 95 19.23 18.37 15.88
N THR A 96 18.97 17.17 16.41
CA THR A 96 19.78 15.98 16.14
C THR A 96 19.64 15.52 14.68
N MET A 97 18.42 15.49 14.12
CA MET A 97 18.22 15.14 12.71
C MET A 97 18.81 16.15 11.73
N GLY A 98 18.74 17.45 12.03
CA GLY A 98 19.29 18.50 11.17
C GLY A 98 20.82 18.58 11.18
N ALA A 99 21.49 17.93 12.14
CA ALA A 99 22.94 17.82 12.20
C ALA A 99 23.50 16.60 11.42
N GLU A 100 22.64 15.66 11.03
CA GLU A 100 22.99 14.44 10.28
C GLU A 100 22.82 14.58 8.74
N GLU A 101 22.27 15.71 8.25
CA GLU A 101 22.23 16.07 6.81
C GLU A 101 23.49 16.83 6.35
#